data_AF-A0A3B8V8B4-F1
#
_entry.id   AF-A0A3B8V8B4-F1
#
_cell.length_a   1.000
_cell.length_b   1.000
_cell.length_c   1.000
_cell.angle_alpha   90.00
_cell.angle_beta   90.00
_cell.angle_gamma   90.00
#
_symmetry.space_group_name_H-M   'P 1'
#
loop_
_entity.id
_entity.type
_entity.pdbx_description
1 polymer ?
#
loop_
_entity_poly.entity_id
_entity_poly.type
_entity_poly.pdbx_seq_one_letter_code
_entity_poly.pdbx_strand_id
1 'polypeptide(L)'
;MPVPEFLCAEVEKRRPTERILSMLDSSDEETALYAVHFIGDDEQAFDKYFSILEKGEAGEDVENEVAECLKTAADKVKSRALLTYREVRGKNADNNTAEEQKERLEKQAEYMLEILSRSAAGDDEIFNVLISAFGEKEEKIPMRASYLAAYGDERALPVLLKRIENREIGFVEFRELKYAIEALGGEYNEPRTFDGDEDFMKVEDQSAKEGFSEIGNLS
;
A
#
# COMPACT_ATOMS: atom_id res chain seq x y z
N MET A 1 20.50 23.48 21.35
CA MET A 1 19.48 24.56 21.34
C MET A 1 18.36 24.11 20.41
N PRO A 2 17.08 24.15 20.82
CA PRO A 2 15.98 23.85 19.90
C PRO A 2 15.87 24.94 18.83
N VAL A 3 15.57 24.54 17.59
CA VAL A 3 15.36 25.47 16.48
C VAL A 3 14.01 26.19 16.69
N PRO A 4 13.96 27.54 16.59
CA PRO A 4 12.70 28.28 16.72
C PRO A 4 11.65 27.87 15.68
N GLU A 5 10.40 27.67 16.12
CA GLU A 5 9.27 27.20 15.31
C GLU A 5 8.98 28.09 14.09
N PHE A 6 9.19 29.42 14.21
CA PHE A 6 9.02 30.33 13.08
C PHE A 6 10.04 30.11 11.95
N LEU A 7 11.25 29.62 12.27
CA LEU A 7 12.25 29.28 11.26
C LEU A 7 11.89 27.97 10.59
N CYS A 8 11.39 26.97 11.35
CA CYS A 8 10.88 25.73 10.78
C CYS A 8 9.74 26.02 9.78
N ALA A 9 8.72 26.78 10.21
CA ALA A 9 7.59 27.15 9.37
C ALA A 9 7.99 27.96 8.12
N GLU A 10 8.95 28.89 8.23
CA GLU A 10 9.42 29.67 7.09
C GLU A 10 10.27 28.83 6.11
N VAL A 11 11.00 27.83 6.61
CA VAL A 11 11.80 26.91 5.79
C VAL A 11 10.89 25.89 5.09
N GLU A 12 9.89 25.34 5.78
CA GLU A 12 8.81 24.53 5.19
C GLU A 12 8.06 25.30 4.11
N LYS A 13 7.78 26.60 4.33
CA LYS A 13 7.13 27.45 3.33
C LYS A 13 7.98 27.67 2.09
N ARG A 14 9.30 27.71 2.23
CA ARG A 14 10.23 27.93 1.12
C ARG A 14 10.58 26.65 0.36
N ARG A 15 10.30 25.48 0.93
CA ARG A 15 10.61 24.14 0.40
C ARG A 15 11.88 24.13 -0.46
N PRO A 16 13.09 24.23 0.14
CA PRO A 16 14.34 24.19 -0.62
C PRO A 16 14.66 22.77 -1.10
N THR A 17 13.68 22.09 -1.70
CA THR A 17 13.68 20.68 -2.11
C THR A 17 14.97 20.33 -2.85
N GLU A 18 15.36 21.12 -3.86
CA GLU A 18 16.62 20.92 -4.60
C GLU A 18 17.87 20.78 -3.72
N ARG A 19 17.92 21.48 -2.58
CA ARG A 19 19.10 21.49 -1.69
C ARG A 19 19.15 20.30 -0.74
N ILE A 20 18.01 19.67 -0.51
CA ILE A 20 17.86 18.56 0.44
C ILE A 20 17.63 17.23 -0.27
N LEU A 21 17.35 17.22 -1.59
CA LEU A 21 17.27 15.99 -2.39
C LEU A 21 18.50 15.11 -2.25
N SER A 22 19.70 15.70 -2.10
CA SER A 22 20.93 14.93 -1.90
C SER A 22 20.99 14.23 -0.54
N MET A 23 20.20 14.66 0.46
CA MET A 23 20.14 14.00 1.76
C MET A 23 19.41 12.65 1.69
N LEU A 24 18.59 12.43 0.65
CA LEU A 24 17.97 11.14 0.39
C LEU A 24 18.99 10.05 -0.01
N ASP A 25 20.21 10.42 -0.41
CA ASP A 25 21.33 9.49 -0.66
C ASP A 25 22.15 9.19 0.60
N SER A 26 21.73 9.72 1.76
CA SER A 26 22.42 9.46 3.03
C SER A 26 22.43 7.97 3.35
N SER A 27 23.58 7.44 3.76
CA SER A 27 23.67 6.08 4.33
C SER A 27 23.08 5.98 5.74
N ASP A 28 22.83 7.13 6.38
CA ASP A 28 22.13 7.22 7.65
C ASP A 28 20.61 7.32 7.40
N GLU A 29 19.88 6.29 7.81
CA GLU A 29 18.44 6.12 7.56
C GLU A 29 17.62 7.23 8.23
N GLU A 30 17.98 7.66 9.45
CA GLU A 30 17.29 8.76 10.14
C GLU A 30 17.40 10.08 9.35
N THR A 31 18.59 10.39 8.81
CA THR A 31 18.80 11.57 7.96
C THR A 31 17.98 11.48 6.67
N ALA A 32 17.94 10.31 6.03
CA ALA A 32 17.16 10.11 4.82
C ALA A 32 15.65 10.27 5.11
N LEU A 33 15.16 9.66 6.19
CA LEU A 33 13.75 9.74 6.60
C LEU A 33 13.34 11.19 6.94
N TYR A 34 14.19 11.92 7.67
CA TYR A 34 13.95 13.34 7.94
C TYR A 34 13.85 14.16 6.65
N ALA A 35 14.68 13.85 5.65
CA ALA A 35 14.60 14.50 4.35
C ALA A 35 13.29 14.18 3.64
N VAL A 36 12.80 12.93 3.69
CA VAL A 36 11.49 12.56 3.11
C VAL A 36 10.36 13.34 3.79
N HIS A 37 10.29 13.34 5.13
CA HIS A 37 9.25 14.08 5.87
C HIS A 37 9.27 15.57 5.58
N PHE A 38 10.46 16.15 5.44
CA PHE A 38 10.59 17.56 5.15
C PHE A 38 10.16 17.90 3.72
N ILE A 39 10.54 17.08 2.74
CA ILE A 39 10.21 17.29 1.32
C ILE A 39 8.72 17.04 1.08
N GLY A 40 8.18 15.97 1.65
CA GLY A 40 6.80 15.53 1.46
C GLY A 40 6.51 15.18 0.00
N ASP A 41 5.40 15.71 -0.51
CA ASP A 41 4.82 15.44 -1.83
C ASP A 41 5.29 16.40 -2.95
N ASP A 42 6.45 17.05 -2.77
CA ASP A 42 7.01 17.95 -3.78
C ASP A 42 7.39 17.21 -5.07
N GLU A 43 6.85 17.67 -6.20
CA GLU A 43 7.05 17.05 -7.52
C GLU A 43 8.52 16.95 -7.92
N GLN A 44 9.37 17.86 -7.43
CA GLN A 44 10.81 17.83 -7.70
C GLN A 44 11.50 16.58 -7.14
N ALA A 45 10.88 15.90 -6.18
CA ALA A 45 11.42 14.71 -5.54
C ALA A 45 10.94 13.40 -6.16
N PHE A 46 9.91 13.42 -7.00
CA PHE A 46 9.29 12.18 -7.48
C PHE A 46 10.27 11.26 -8.22
N ASP A 47 11.12 11.80 -9.08
CA ASP A 47 12.14 10.99 -9.77
C ASP A 47 13.10 10.31 -8.78
N LYS A 48 13.46 11.02 -7.71
CA LYS A 48 14.34 10.50 -6.67
C LYS A 48 13.64 9.44 -5.82
N TYR A 49 12.37 9.67 -5.49
CA TYR A 49 11.51 8.73 -4.78
C TYR A 49 11.31 7.43 -5.55
N PHE A 50 11.00 7.49 -6.85
CA PHE A 50 10.96 6.29 -7.69
C PHE A 50 12.32 5.59 -7.72
N SER A 51 13.43 6.33 -7.84
CA SER A 51 14.76 5.72 -7.79
C SER A 51 15.06 5.02 -6.46
N ILE A 52 14.53 5.50 -5.33
CA ILE A 52 14.70 4.85 -4.02
C ILE A 52 13.98 3.50 -4.02
N LEU A 53 12.69 3.50 -4.41
CA LEU A 53 11.89 2.28 -4.48
C LEU A 53 12.47 1.26 -5.49
N GLU A 54 12.91 1.73 -6.66
CA GLU A 54 13.49 0.88 -7.72
C GLU A 54 14.84 0.26 -7.33
N LYS A 55 15.61 0.90 -6.44
CA LYS A 55 16.84 0.33 -5.91
C LYS A 55 16.55 -0.64 -4.76
N GLY A 56 15.66 -0.27 -3.84
CA GLY A 56 15.32 -1.08 -2.67
C GLY A 56 16.48 -1.20 -1.67
N GLU A 57 17.28 -0.13 -1.53
CA GLU A 57 18.53 -0.12 -0.73
C GLU A 57 18.48 0.90 0.42
N ALA A 58 17.40 1.70 0.53
CA ALA A 58 17.37 2.86 1.43
C ALA A 58 16.89 2.54 2.86
N GLY A 59 16.46 1.31 3.10
CA GLY A 59 15.79 0.92 4.35
C GLY A 59 14.27 0.90 4.19
N GLU A 60 13.62 0.01 4.93
CA GLU A 60 12.18 -0.22 4.78
C GLU A 60 11.35 1.00 5.22
N ASP A 61 11.77 1.70 6.28
CA ASP A 61 11.05 2.87 6.78
C ASP A 61 11.11 4.03 5.78
N VAL A 62 12.26 4.25 5.15
CA VAL A 62 12.44 5.27 4.10
C VAL A 62 11.62 4.93 2.87
N GLU A 63 11.65 3.66 2.42
CA GLU A 63 10.87 3.22 1.26
C GLU A 63 9.36 3.37 1.51
N ASN A 64 8.88 3.01 2.70
CA ASN A 64 7.48 3.16 3.08
C ASN A 64 7.07 4.64 3.09
N GLU A 65 7.86 5.51 3.72
CA GLU A 65 7.54 6.94 3.77
C GLU A 65 7.57 7.60 2.38
N VAL A 66 8.51 7.18 1.52
CA VAL A 66 8.55 7.63 0.13
C VAL A 66 7.29 7.18 -0.63
N ALA A 67 6.84 5.94 -0.42
CA ALA A 67 5.61 5.45 -1.01
C ALA A 67 4.38 6.23 -0.49
N GLU A 68 4.34 6.59 0.80
CA GLU A 68 3.32 7.51 1.36
C GLU A 68 3.29 8.85 0.63
N CYS A 69 4.44 9.47 0.42
CA CYS A 69 4.54 10.73 -0.30
C CYS A 69 4.08 10.62 -1.77
N LEU A 70 4.36 9.49 -2.43
CA LEU A 70 3.90 9.26 -3.81
C LEU A 70 2.38 8.98 -3.87
N LYS A 71 1.81 8.35 -2.84
CA LYS A 71 0.36 8.09 -2.73
C LYS A 71 -0.46 9.36 -2.63
N THR A 72 0.01 10.39 -1.91
CA THR A 72 -0.70 11.67 -1.83
C THR A 72 -0.75 12.41 -3.17
N ALA A 73 0.18 12.11 -4.07
CA ALA A 73 0.28 12.65 -5.41
C ALA A 73 -0.01 11.63 -6.53
N ALA A 74 -0.74 10.55 -6.22
CA ALA A 74 -0.93 9.39 -7.10
C ALA A 74 -1.34 9.75 -8.54
N ASP A 75 -2.29 10.67 -8.72
CA ASP A 75 -2.75 11.10 -10.05
C ASP A 75 -1.64 11.72 -10.91
N LYS A 76 -0.66 12.39 -10.30
CA LYS A 76 0.47 13.00 -11.00
C LYS A 76 1.50 11.94 -11.39
N VAL A 77 1.67 10.92 -10.56
CA VAL A 77 2.73 9.92 -10.72
C VAL A 77 2.25 8.61 -11.35
N LYS A 78 0.94 8.44 -11.58
CA LYS A 78 0.34 7.19 -12.08
C LYS A 78 0.97 6.67 -13.37
N SER A 79 1.33 7.55 -14.31
CA SER A 79 1.99 7.15 -15.56
C SER A 79 3.36 6.54 -15.32
N ARG A 80 4.13 7.11 -14.38
CA ARG A 80 5.44 6.60 -13.98
C ARG A 80 5.30 5.29 -13.20
N ALA A 81 4.36 5.21 -12.26
CA ALA A 81 4.10 4.00 -11.50
C ALA A 81 3.67 2.81 -12.39
N LEU A 82 2.81 3.04 -13.40
CA LEU A 82 2.42 2.02 -14.38
C LEU A 82 3.61 1.51 -15.21
N LEU A 83 4.48 2.41 -15.65
CA LEU A 83 5.69 2.04 -16.38
C LEU A 83 6.62 1.18 -15.50
N THR A 84 6.94 1.67 -14.30
CA THR A 84 7.80 0.95 -13.36
C THR A 84 7.20 -0.41 -12.99
N TYR A 85 5.89 -0.51 -12.73
CA TYR A 85 5.21 -1.78 -12.47
C TYR A 85 5.41 -2.78 -13.62
N ARG A 86 5.18 -2.38 -14.87
CA ARG A 86 5.37 -3.25 -16.04
C ARG A 86 6.81 -3.74 -16.17
N GLU A 87 7.77 -2.85 -15.98
CA GLU A 87 9.19 -3.20 -16.05
C GLU A 87 9.57 -4.22 -14.96
N VAL A 88 9.12 -4.00 -13.74
CA VAL A 88 9.36 -4.90 -12.59
C VAL A 88 8.73 -6.27 -12.83
N ARG A 89 7.47 -6.31 -13.28
CA ARG A 89 6.79 -7.58 -13.62
C ARG A 89 7.46 -8.31 -14.78
N GLY A 90 7.92 -7.59 -15.79
CA GLY A 90 8.69 -8.14 -16.91
C GLY A 90 9.99 -8.82 -16.45
N LYS A 91 10.72 -8.20 -15.51
CA LYS A 91 11.94 -8.78 -14.91
C LYS A 91 11.62 -9.98 -14.02
N ASN A 92 10.53 -9.94 -13.25
CA ASN A 92 10.15 -11.03 -12.34
C ASN A 92 9.68 -12.29 -13.10
N ALA A 93 9.14 -12.11 -14.31
CA ALA A 93 8.75 -13.22 -15.19
C ALA A 93 9.94 -13.94 -15.87
N ASP A 94 11.16 -13.39 -15.82
CA ASP A 94 12.35 -14.05 -16.37
C ASP A 94 12.76 -15.23 -15.48
N ASN A 95 12.84 -16.42 -16.08
CA ASN A 95 13.24 -17.66 -15.41
C ASN A 95 14.68 -17.63 -14.88
N ASN A 96 15.52 -16.69 -15.34
CA ASN A 96 16.90 -16.53 -14.90
C ASN A 96 17.05 -15.62 -13.68
N THR A 97 15.98 -14.97 -13.23
CA THR A 97 16.00 -14.08 -12.07
C THR A 97 16.17 -14.90 -10.79
N ALA A 98 17.19 -14.58 -10.00
CA ALA A 98 17.46 -15.26 -8.73
C ALA A 98 16.34 -14.99 -7.70
N GLU A 99 16.10 -15.91 -6.78
CA GLU A 99 14.96 -15.82 -5.85
C GLU A 99 14.98 -14.55 -4.98
N GLU A 100 16.14 -14.18 -4.44
CA GLU A 100 16.34 -12.93 -3.69
C GLU A 100 16.00 -11.68 -4.53
N GLN A 101 16.22 -11.75 -5.85
CA GLN A 101 15.84 -10.67 -6.76
C GLN A 101 14.34 -10.67 -7.03
N LYS A 102 13.70 -11.84 -7.10
CA LYS A 102 12.24 -11.95 -7.27
C LYS A 102 11.49 -11.37 -6.08
N GLU A 103 11.96 -11.63 -4.86
CA GLU A 103 11.37 -11.07 -3.65
C GLU A 103 11.43 -9.54 -3.66
N ARG A 104 12.60 -8.97 -3.98
CA ARG A 104 12.76 -7.51 -4.11
C ARG A 104 11.88 -6.93 -5.23
N LEU A 105 11.84 -7.57 -6.39
CA LEU A 105 10.97 -7.15 -7.50
C LEU A 105 9.49 -7.24 -7.09
N GLU A 106 9.10 -8.25 -6.32
CA GLU A 106 7.74 -8.33 -5.80
C GLU A 106 7.44 -7.17 -4.86
N LYS A 107 8.34 -6.85 -3.91
CA LYS A 107 8.20 -5.69 -3.03
C LYS A 107 8.02 -4.38 -3.82
N GLN A 108 8.85 -4.20 -4.85
CA GLN A 108 8.74 -3.05 -5.76
C GLN A 108 7.40 -3.01 -6.48
N ALA A 109 6.90 -4.15 -6.94
CA ALA A 109 5.59 -4.24 -7.57
C ALA A 109 4.46 -3.86 -6.59
N GLU A 110 4.55 -4.27 -5.32
CA GLU A 110 3.56 -3.90 -4.30
C GLU A 110 3.54 -2.39 -4.05
N TYR A 111 4.69 -1.72 -3.93
CA TYR A 111 4.72 -0.26 -3.80
C TYR A 111 4.02 0.43 -4.99
N MET A 112 4.22 -0.06 -6.21
CA MET A 112 3.55 0.52 -7.37
C MET A 112 2.04 0.28 -7.33
N LEU A 113 1.59 -0.92 -6.95
CA LEU A 113 0.16 -1.21 -6.78
C LEU A 113 -0.47 -0.31 -5.71
N GLU A 114 0.22 -0.10 -4.61
CA GLU A 114 -0.23 0.75 -3.52
C GLU A 114 -0.37 2.21 -3.95
N ILE A 115 0.62 2.76 -4.67
CA ILE A 115 0.55 4.11 -5.25
C ILE A 115 -0.62 4.22 -6.23
N LEU A 116 -0.75 3.25 -7.14
CA LEU A 116 -1.82 3.24 -8.15
C LEU A 116 -3.21 3.15 -7.52
N SER A 117 -3.35 2.45 -6.40
CA SER A 117 -4.62 2.34 -5.66
C SER A 117 -5.14 3.66 -5.14
N ARG A 118 -4.30 4.70 -5.05
CA ARG A 118 -4.67 6.05 -4.58
C ARG A 118 -4.97 7.04 -5.71
N SER A 119 -4.84 6.60 -6.97
CA SER A 119 -5.23 7.43 -8.11
C SER A 119 -6.75 7.55 -8.21
N ALA A 120 -7.25 8.59 -8.87
CA ALA A 120 -8.66 8.72 -9.18
C ALA A 120 -9.15 7.52 -10.01
N ALA A 121 -10.32 6.98 -9.61
CA ALA A 121 -11.00 5.89 -10.30
C ALA A 121 -11.34 6.23 -11.76
N GLY A 122 -11.57 5.18 -12.56
CA GLY A 122 -12.06 5.29 -13.94
C GLY A 122 -10.98 5.17 -15.02
N ASP A 123 -9.74 4.88 -14.64
CA ASP A 123 -8.64 4.57 -15.54
C ASP A 123 -8.59 3.05 -15.79
N ASP A 124 -9.01 2.62 -16.98
CA ASP A 124 -9.10 1.20 -17.33
C ASP A 124 -7.78 0.45 -17.18
N GLU A 125 -6.65 1.12 -17.44
CA GLU A 125 -5.35 0.48 -17.32
C GLU A 125 -5.02 0.16 -15.86
N ILE A 126 -5.23 1.14 -14.97
CA ILE A 126 -4.98 0.98 -13.54
C ILE A 126 -5.92 -0.08 -12.95
N PHE A 127 -7.20 -0.01 -13.29
CA PHE A 127 -8.18 -1.00 -12.85
C PHE A 127 -7.74 -2.42 -13.23
N ASN A 128 -7.34 -2.62 -14.49
CA ASN A 128 -6.90 -3.93 -14.98
C ASN A 128 -5.64 -4.44 -14.27
N VAL A 129 -4.71 -3.55 -13.93
CA VAL A 129 -3.51 -3.91 -13.16
C VAL A 129 -3.88 -4.35 -11.75
N LEU A 130 -4.70 -3.56 -11.03
CA LEU A 130 -5.09 -3.87 -9.65
C LEU A 130 -5.93 -5.15 -9.56
N ILE A 131 -6.92 -5.33 -10.45
CA ILE A 131 -7.79 -6.50 -10.43
C ILE A 131 -7.04 -7.78 -10.82
N SER A 132 -6.06 -7.67 -11.74
CA SER A 132 -5.21 -8.80 -12.11
C SER A 132 -4.32 -9.18 -10.94
N ALA A 133 -3.65 -8.21 -10.32
CA ALA A 133 -2.81 -8.44 -9.15
C ALA A 133 -3.57 -9.08 -7.99
N PHE A 134 -4.81 -8.66 -7.72
CA PHE A 134 -5.64 -9.24 -6.66
C PHE A 134 -5.75 -10.77 -6.75
N GLY A 135 -5.84 -11.33 -7.96
CA GLY A 135 -6.02 -12.78 -8.17
C GLY A 135 -4.76 -13.63 -8.26
N GLU A 136 -3.55 -13.05 -8.15
CA GLU A 136 -2.31 -13.79 -8.43
C GLU A 136 -1.78 -14.62 -7.25
N LYS A 137 -1.90 -14.10 -6.02
CA LYS A 137 -1.24 -14.63 -4.82
C LYS A 137 -2.20 -14.61 -3.65
N GLU A 138 -2.55 -15.80 -3.18
CA GLU A 138 -3.51 -16.02 -2.09
C GLU A 138 -3.11 -15.28 -0.82
N GLU A 139 -1.82 -15.30 -0.46
CA GLU A 139 -1.28 -14.64 0.73
C GLU A 139 -1.33 -13.11 0.67
N LYS A 140 -1.50 -12.53 -0.52
CA LYS A 140 -1.61 -11.07 -0.73
C LYS A 140 -3.04 -10.58 -0.85
N ILE A 141 -4.03 -11.48 -0.94
CA ILE A 141 -5.44 -11.12 -1.11
C ILE A 141 -5.94 -10.12 -0.06
N PRO A 142 -5.69 -10.28 1.26
CA PRO A 142 -6.19 -9.33 2.25
C PRO A 142 -5.72 -7.89 1.98
N MET A 143 -4.41 -7.72 1.75
CA MET A 143 -3.81 -6.43 1.45
C MET A 143 -4.32 -5.87 0.11
N ARG A 144 -4.37 -6.70 -0.94
CA ARG A 144 -4.80 -6.27 -2.28
C ARG A 144 -6.31 -5.98 -2.36
N ALA A 145 -7.13 -6.54 -1.47
CA ALA A 145 -8.54 -6.14 -1.30
C ALA A 145 -8.62 -4.66 -0.89
N SER A 146 -7.76 -4.22 0.04
CA SER A 146 -7.71 -2.81 0.46
C SER A 146 -7.30 -1.86 -0.69
N TYR A 147 -6.47 -2.32 -1.63
CA TYR A 147 -6.11 -1.54 -2.81
C TYR A 147 -7.31 -1.34 -3.76
N LEU A 148 -8.12 -2.37 -3.96
CA LEU A 148 -9.36 -2.26 -4.74
C LEU A 148 -10.36 -1.32 -4.07
N ALA A 149 -10.49 -1.41 -2.75
CA ALA A 149 -11.33 -0.51 -1.96
C ALA A 149 -10.87 0.96 -2.08
N ALA A 150 -9.57 1.19 -1.93
CA ALA A 150 -8.97 2.52 -2.01
C ALA A 150 -9.10 3.13 -3.42
N TYR A 151 -8.99 2.30 -4.46
CA TYR A 151 -9.15 2.76 -5.85
C TYR A 151 -10.61 3.15 -6.15
N GLY A 152 -11.59 2.49 -5.52
CA GLY A 152 -12.98 2.94 -5.52
C GLY A 152 -13.79 2.60 -6.78
N ASP A 153 -13.31 1.67 -7.61
CA ASP A 153 -14.01 1.25 -8.82
C ASP A 153 -14.93 0.04 -8.56
N GLU A 154 -16.25 0.28 -8.63
CA GLU A 154 -17.30 -0.71 -8.34
C GLU A 154 -17.21 -1.97 -9.23
N ARG A 155 -16.51 -1.91 -10.37
CA ARG A 155 -16.28 -3.08 -11.24
C ARG A 155 -15.52 -4.21 -10.52
N ALA A 156 -14.86 -3.93 -9.39
CA ALA A 156 -14.21 -4.94 -8.56
C ALA A 156 -15.19 -5.78 -7.72
N LEU A 157 -16.41 -5.28 -7.45
CA LEU A 157 -17.40 -5.95 -6.59
C LEU A 157 -17.67 -7.41 -6.94
N PRO A 158 -17.89 -7.81 -8.22
CA PRO A 158 -18.17 -9.20 -8.55
C PRO A 158 -17.05 -10.16 -8.17
N VAL A 159 -15.79 -9.72 -8.26
CA VAL A 159 -14.62 -10.54 -7.90
C VAL A 159 -14.48 -10.66 -6.39
N LEU A 160 -14.68 -9.56 -5.66
CA LEU A 160 -14.64 -9.54 -4.20
C LEU A 160 -15.76 -10.40 -3.59
N LEU A 161 -17.00 -10.23 -4.07
CA LEU A 161 -18.17 -11.02 -3.65
C LEU A 161 -17.97 -12.51 -3.91
N LYS A 162 -17.39 -12.87 -5.06
CA LYS A 162 -17.08 -14.28 -5.35
C LYS A 162 -15.99 -14.82 -4.43
N ARG A 163 -14.98 -14.02 -4.07
CA ARG A 163 -13.87 -14.46 -3.22
C ARG A 163 -14.32 -14.67 -1.77
N ILE A 164 -15.13 -13.78 -1.22
CA ILE A 164 -15.59 -13.85 0.18
C ILE A 164 -16.48 -15.08 0.46
N GLU A 165 -17.14 -15.62 -0.57
CA GLU A 165 -17.91 -16.87 -0.49
C GLU A 165 -17.05 -18.10 -0.18
N ASN A 166 -15.73 -18.04 -0.42
CA ASN A 166 -14.84 -19.14 -0.11
C ASN A 166 -14.79 -19.37 1.41
N ARG A 167 -15.29 -20.54 1.86
CA ARG A 167 -15.37 -20.89 3.28
C ARG A 167 -14.03 -21.29 3.91
N GLU A 168 -13.00 -21.51 3.10
CA GLU A 168 -11.65 -21.85 3.56
C GLU A 168 -10.81 -20.62 3.94
N ILE A 169 -11.25 -19.40 3.61
CA ILE A 169 -10.50 -18.18 3.94
C ILE A 169 -10.53 -17.91 5.45
N GLY A 170 -9.41 -17.42 5.98
CA GLY A 170 -9.27 -17.06 7.39
C GLY A 170 -9.94 -15.73 7.74
N PHE A 171 -9.92 -15.39 9.03
CA PHE A 171 -10.58 -14.20 9.59
C PHE A 171 -10.09 -12.89 8.97
N VAL A 172 -8.76 -12.72 8.85
CA VAL A 172 -8.17 -11.49 8.32
C VAL A 172 -8.62 -11.25 6.88
N GLU A 173 -8.53 -12.27 6.03
CA GLU A 173 -8.96 -12.14 4.64
C GLU A 173 -10.44 -11.81 4.51
N PHE A 174 -11.30 -12.48 5.30
CA PHE A 174 -12.73 -12.19 5.31
C PHE A 174 -13.01 -10.74 5.68
N ARG A 175 -12.35 -10.21 6.72
CA ARG A 175 -12.55 -8.83 7.17
C ARG A 175 -12.15 -7.81 6.10
N GLU A 176 -10.98 -8.00 5.48
CA GLU A 176 -10.52 -7.08 4.43
C GLU A 176 -11.41 -7.15 3.18
N LEU A 177 -11.91 -8.33 2.80
CA LEU A 177 -12.88 -8.47 1.72
C LEU A 177 -14.21 -7.79 2.04
N LYS A 178 -14.74 -7.99 3.26
CA LYS A 178 -15.99 -7.36 3.68
C LYS A 178 -15.87 -5.85 3.68
N TYR A 179 -14.79 -5.31 4.24
CA TYR A 179 -14.48 -3.88 4.19
C TYR A 179 -14.42 -3.36 2.75
N ALA A 180 -13.72 -4.07 1.84
CA ALA A 180 -13.61 -3.65 0.45
C ALA A 180 -14.96 -3.67 -0.28
N ILE A 181 -15.80 -4.69 -0.03
CA ILE A 181 -17.15 -4.79 -0.60
C ILE A 181 -18.00 -3.60 -0.14
N GLU A 182 -18.03 -3.32 1.17
CA GLU A 182 -18.82 -2.22 1.75
C GLU A 182 -18.33 -0.84 1.29
N ALA A 183 -17.01 -0.65 1.20
CA ALA A 183 -16.41 0.59 0.70
C ALA A 183 -16.81 0.89 -0.75
N LEU A 184 -17.02 -0.16 -1.56
CA LEU A 184 -17.49 -0.05 -2.94
C LEU A 184 -19.03 -0.04 -3.07
N GLY A 185 -19.77 0.01 -1.95
CA GLY A 185 -21.23 0.07 -1.92
C GLY A 185 -21.94 -1.28 -2.10
N GLY A 186 -21.20 -2.39 -2.02
CA GLY A 186 -21.77 -3.73 -1.93
C GLY A 186 -22.13 -4.10 -0.49
N GLU A 187 -22.81 -5.24 -0.33
CA GLU A 187 -23.15 -5.80 0.98
C GLU A 187 -22.85 -7.30 0.99
N TYR A 188 -22.38 -7.80 2.12
CA TYR A 188 -22.22 -9.24 2.37
C TYR A 188 -22.70 -9.56 3.78
N ASN A 189 -23.85 -10.23 3.88
CA ASN A 189 -24.58 -10.46 5.13
C ASN A 189 -24.66 -11.95 5.52
N GLU A 190 -23.93 -12.82 4.82
CA GLU A 190 -23.97 -14.25 5.10
C GLU A 190 -23.25 -14.55 6.42
N PRO A 191 -23.93 -15.20 7.39
CA PRO A 191 -23.31 -15.53 8.67
C PRO A 191 -22.03 -16.34 8.51
N ARG A 192 -21.03 -16.01 9.34
CA ARG A 192 -19.75 -16.70 9.37
C ARG A 192 -19.20 -16.76 10.79
N THR A 193 -18.58 -17.90 11.10
CA THR A 193 -17.83 -18.11 12.34
C THR A 193 -16.37 -18.37 12.01
N PHE A 194 -15.49 -18.01 12.94
CA PHE A 194 -14.04 -18.18 12.83
C PHE A 194 -13.50 -18.88 14.08
N ASP A 195 -14.29 -19.80 14.63
CA ASP A 195 -13.92 -20.54 15.83
C ASP A 195 -12.62 -21.31 15.57
N GLY A 196 -11.61 -21.05 16.39
CA GLY A 196 -10.28 -21.66 16.27
C GLY A 196 -9.35 -20.99 15.25
N ASP A 197 -9.78 -19.92 14.57
CA ASP A 197 -8.87 -19.06 13.81
C ASP A 197 -7.99 -18.25 14.79
N GLU A 198 -6.67 -18.33 14.62
CA GLU A 198 -5.71 -17.70 15.54
C GLU A 198 -5.85 -16.18 15.59
N ASP A 199 -6.14 -15.54 14.47
CA ASP A 199 -6.24 -14.08 14.41
C ASP A 199 -7.58 -13.61 14.98
N PHE A 200 -8.66 -14.36 14.76
CA PHE A 200 -9.93 -14.11 15.44
C PHE A 200 -9.78 -14.20 16.97
N MET A 201 -9.14 -15.26 17.47
CA MET A 201 -8.93 -15.45 18.93
C MET A 201 -8.08 -14.33 19.56
N LYS A 202 -7.06 -13.81 18.85
CA LYS A 202 -6.25 -12.68 19.34
C LYS A 202 -7.09 -11.41 19.50
N VAL A 203 -7.96 -11.13 18.53
CA VAL A 203 -8.82 -9.95 18.55
C VAL A 203 -9.88 -10.07 19.65
N GLU A 204 -10.45 -11.25 19.86
CA GLU A 204 -11.35 -11.54 20.99
C GLU A 204 -10.67 -11.31 22.35
N ASP A 205 -9.47 -11.87 22.55
CA ASP A 205 -8.71 -11.73 23.79
C ASP A 205 -8.36 -10.26 24.09
N GLN A 206 -7.98 -9.48 23.06
CA GLN A 206 -7.74 -8.05 23.23
C GLN A 206 -9.02 -7.29 23.57
N SER A 207 -10.14 -7.58 22.89
CA SER A 207 -11.43 -6.92 23.14
C SER A 207 -11.93 -7.19 24.55
N ALA A 208 -11.78 -8.43 25.04
CA ALA A 208 -12.11 -8.81 26.41
C ALA A 208 -11.24 -8.08 27.45
N LYS A 209 -9.94 -7.89 27.19
CA LYS A 209 -9.05 -7.11 28.06
C LYS A 209 -9.43 -5.64 28.12
N GLU A 210 -9.95 -5.07 27.04
CA GLU A 210 -10.38 -3.68 26.95
C GLU A 210 -11.82 -3.46 27.46
N GLY A 211 -12.52 -4.53 27.84
CA GLY A 211 -13.86 -4.46 28.44
C GLY A 211 -15.00 -4.29 27.42
N PHE A 212 -14.75 -4.58 26.14
CA PHE A 212 -15.77 -4.66 25.12
C PHE A 212 -16.48 -6.03 25.17
N SER A 213 -17.74 -6.09 24.76
CA SER A 213 -18.46 -7.37 24.59
C SER A 213 -17.79 -8.23 23.51
N GLU A 214 -17.85 -9.56 23.64
CA GLU A 214 -17.41 -10.53 22.61
C GLU A 214 -17.86 -10.07 21.22
N ILE A 215 -16.97 -10.13 20.22
CA ILE A 215 -17.28 -9.84 18.82
C ILE A 215 -18.02 -11.07 18.29
N GLY A 216 -19.26 -11.24 18.76
CA GLY A 216 -20.17 -12.28 18.28
C GLY A 216 -20.39 -12.18 16.78
N ASN A 217 -20.77 -13.31 16.16
CA ASN A 217 -21.05 -13.52 14.73
C ASN A 217 -21.02 -12.23 13.89
N LEU A 218 -19.97 -12.06 13.09
CA LEU A 218 -19.88 -10.98 12.11
C LEU A 218 -20.95 -11.22 11.04
N SER A 219 -22.15 -10.66 11.25
CA SER A 219 -23.21 -10.53 10.24
C SER A 219 -22.87 -9.41 9.30
#